data_AF-A0A6I8U803-F1
#
_entry.id   AF-A0A6I8U803-F1
#
_cell.length_a   1.000
_cell.length_b   1.000
_cell.length_c   1.000
_cell.angle_alpha   90.00
_cell.angle_beta   90.00
_cell.angle_gamma   90.00
#
_symmetry.space_group_name_H-M   'P 1'
#
loop_
_entity.id
_entity.type
_entity.pdbx_description
1 polymer ?
#
loop_
_entity_poly.entity_id
_entity_poly.type
_entity_poly.pdbx_seq_one_letter_code
_entity_poly.pdbx_strand_id
1 'polypeptide(L)'
;MRVTLFTVLYLLSVVLILVNTLENCVNLKKNLEEILKCCTIDDWLPERNLQNCTNKHKFQFSESRKGLQFCVESCYYRSLGIVDEFAVNLTRLHEINRNRKQYEQETIDQAAYTCNYEKYEEIIDRLMYHRTECNSYPSLFGDCIMNEIQMNCHDKLWRNSTVCDRFRARKFC
;
A
#
# COMPACT_ATOMS: atom_id res chain seq x y z
N MET A 1 28.03 -29.84 -40.38
CA MET A 1 26.56 -29.89 -40.20
C MET A 1 26.10 -30.19 -38.76
N ARG A 2 26.83 -30.95 -37.93
CA ARG A 2 26.44 -31.19 -36.52
C ARG A 2 26.63 -29.98 -35.59
N VAL A 3 27.71 -29.22 -35.76
CA VAL A 3 28.04 -28.06 -34.90
C VAL A 3 26.98 -26.95 -34.98
N THR A 4 26.41 -26.73 -36.17
CA THR A 4 25.35 -25.73 -36.42
C THR A 4 24.01 -26.09 -35.78
N LEU A 5 23.71 -27.36 -35.55
CA LEU A 5 22.46 -27.78 -34.91
C LEU A 5 22.53 -27.59 -33.38
N PHE A 6 23.68 -27.90 -32.78
CA PHE A 6 23.89 -27.71 -31.33
C PHE A 6 23.90 -26.24 -30.94
N THR A 7 24.50 -25.36 -31.75
CA THR A 7 24.47 -23.91 -31.48
C THR A 7 23.07 -23.32 -31.60
N VAL A 8 22.28 -23.75 -32.60
CA VAL A 8 20.89 -23.31 -32.76
C VAL A 8 20.01 -23.79 -31.59
N LEU A 9 20.16 -25.05 -31.15
CA LEU A 9 19.42 -25.58 -30.00
C LEU A 9 19.80 -24.87 -28.69
N TYR A 10 21.09 -24.57 -28.51
CA TYR A 10 21.57 -23.81 -27.34
C TYR A 10 21.07 -22.36 -27.36
N LEU A 11 21.07 -21.69 -28.51
CA LEU A 11 20.52 -20.34 -28.62
C LEU A 11 19.00 -20.32 -28.37
N LEU A 12 18.26 -21.31 -28.87
CA LEU A 12 16.83 -21.47 -28.60
C LEU A 12 16.54 -21.71 -27.12
N SER A 13 17.33 -22.53 -26.43
CA SER A 13 17.14 -22.77 -25.00
C SER A 13 17.47 -21.52 -24.16
N VAL A 14 18.54 -20.80 -24.50
CA VAL A 14 18.88 -19.53 -23.83
C VAL A 14 17.79 -18.48 -24.06
N VAL A 15 17.24 -18.35 -25.27
CA VAL A 15 16.13 -17.44 -25.56
C VAL A 15 14.86 -17.85 -24.81
N LEU A 16 14.51 -19.14 -24.76
CA LEU A 16 13.35 -19.63 -24.01
C LEU A 16 13.48 -19.38 -22.50
N ILE A 17 14.68 -19.57 -21.93
CA ILE A 17 14.96 -19.26 -20.52
C ILE A 17 14.81 -17.76 -20.27
N LEU A 18 15.39 -16.92 -21.13
CA LEU A 18 15.30 -15.46 -21.01
C LEU A 18 13.87 -14.94 -21.13
N VAL A 19 13.10 -15.43 -22.11
CA VAL A 19 11.68 -15.06 -22.30
C VAL A 19 10.83 -15.50 -21.10
N ASN A 20 11.01 -16.73 -20.61
CA ASN A 20 10.33 -17.19 -19.39
C ASN A 20 10.68 -16.33 -18.17
N THR A 21 11.93 -15.89 -17.99
CA THR A 21 12.28 -15.02 -16.86
C THR A 21 11.66 -13.63 -16.95
N LEU A 22 11.55 -13.06 -18.17
CA LEU A 22 10.95 -11.74 -18.37
C LEU A 22 9.43 -11.75 -18.22
N GLU A 23 8.76 -12.85 -18.60
CA GLU A 23 7.31 -12.99 -18.45
C GLU A 23 6.87 -13.43 -17.06
N ASN A 24 7.77 -13.86 -16.17
CA ASN A 24 7.39 -14.44 -14.86
C ASN A 24 7.32 -13.45 -13.70
N CYS A 25 7.62 -12.17 -13.92
CA CYS A 25 7.57 -11.13 -12.90
C CYS A 25 6.49 -10.08 -13.20
N VAL A 26 6.17 -9.25 -12.21
CA VAL A 26 5.27 -8.10 -12.30
C VAL A 26 6.08 -6.82 -12.21
N ASN A 27 5.94 -5.95 -13.21
CA ASN A 27 6.47 -4.61 -13.14
C ASN A 27 5.55 -3.72 -12.32
N LEU A 28 5.98 -3.28 -11.14
CA LEU A 28 5.13 -2.54 -10.20
C LEU A 28 4.59 -1.23 -10.78
N LYS A 29 5.44 -0.48 -11.50
CA LYS A 29 5.08 0.82 -12.07
C LYS A 29 4.05 0.68 -13.20
N LYS A 30 4.25 -0.30 -14.09
CA LYS A 30 3.35 -0.54 -15.22
C LYS A 30 1.98 -1.06 -14.78
N ASN A 31 1.93 -1.83 -13.71
CA ASN A 31 0.71 -2.51 -13.25
C ASN A 31 0.12 -1.91 -11.97
N LEU A 32 0.53 -0.70 -11.58
CA LEU A 32 0.17 -0.09 -10.30
C LEU A 32 -1.35 -0.07 -10.06
N GLU A 33 -2.14 0.35 -11.05
CA GLU A 33 -3.60 0.43 -10.92
C GLU A 33 -4.27 -0.93 -10.69
N GLU A 34 -3.72 -2.00 -11.26
CA GLU A 34 -4.22 -3.36 -11.05
C GLU A 34 -3.77 -3.89 -9.70
N ILE A 35 -2.51 -3.64 -9.32
CA ILE A 35 -1.94 -4.03 -8.03
C ILE A 35 -2.76 -3.43 -6.87
N LEU A 36 -3.11 -2.14 -6.96
CA LEU A 36 -3.93 -1.47 -5.95
C LEU A 36 -5.33 -2.10 -5.80
N LYS A 37 -5.80 -2.84 -6.80
CA LYS A 37 -7.11 -3.53 -6.83
C LYS A 37 -7.00 -5.04 -6.59
N CYS A 38 -5.82 -5.55 -6.22
CA CYS A 38 -5.64 -6.97 -5.96
C CYS A 38 -6.30 -7.42 -4.65
N CYS A 39 -6.29 -6.57 -3.63
CA CYS A 39 -7.10 -6.77 -2.43
C CYS A 39 -8.38 -5.94 -2.51
N THR A 40 -9.56 -6.56 -2.42
CA THR A 40 -10.85 -5.86 -2.55
C THR A 40 -11.32 -5.18 -1.25
N ILE A 41 -10.39 -4.74 -0.40
CA ILE A 41 -10.70 -3.85 0.74
C ILE A 41 -10.50 -2.43 0.24
N ASP A 42 -11.56 -1.86 -0.32
CA ASP A 42 -11.60 -0.44 -0.65
C ASP A 42 -12.13 0.35 0.57
N ASP A 43 -11.66 1.60 0.68
CA ASP A 43 -12.15 2.62 1.61
C ASP A 43 -12.25 2.16 3.09
N TRP A 44 -11.17 1.59 3.63
CA TRP A 44 -11.06 1.17 5.04
C TRP A 44 -11.25 2.31 6.06
N LEU A 45 -11.33 3.56 5.58
CA LEU A 45 -11.74 4.73 6.35
C LEU A 45 -12.92 5.45 5.68
N PRO A 46 -13.84 6.03 6.47
CA PRO A 46 -14.98 6.77 5.94
C PRO A 46 -14.55 8.14 5.40
N GLU A 47 -15.03 8.55 4.23
CA GLU A 47 -14.67 9.83 3.60
C GLU A 47 -15.06 11.09 4.41
N ARG A 48 -15.88 10.94 5.46
CA ARG A 48 -16.32 12.06 6.30
C ARG A 48 -15.13 12.89 6.77
N ASN A 49 -15.28 14.22 6.79
CA ASN A 49 -14.25 15.18 7.18
C ASN A 49 -13.05 15.31 6.23
N LEU A 50 -12.82 14.40 5.28
CA LEU A 50 -11.72 14.52 4.31
C LEU A 50 -11.85 15.83 3.53
N GLN A 51 -13.04 16.13 3.01
CA GLN A 51 -13.31 17.36 2.28
C GLN A 51 -13.10 18.62 3.13
N ASN A 52 -13.40 18.56 4.43
CA ASN A 52 -13.18 19.68 5.35
C ASN A 52 -11.68 19.91 5.57
N CYS A 53 -10.90 18.84 5.74
CA CYS A 53 -9.44 18.91 5.84
C CYS A 53 -8.79 19.41 4.55
N THR A 54 -9.26 18.95 3.39
CA THR A 54 -8.84 19.48 2.07
C THR A 54 -9.11 20.98 1.97
N ASN A 55 -10.32 21.41 2.32
CA ASN A 55 -10.69 22.83 2.26
C ASN A 55 -9.88 23.70 3.23
N LYS A 56 -9.49 23.17 4.39
CA LYS A 56 -8.66 23.87 5.37
C LYS A 56 -7.26 24.19 4.84
N HIS A 57 -6.66 23.29 4.07
CA HIS A 57 -5.26 23.40 3.65
C HIS A 57 -5.06 23.77 2.17
N LYS A 58 -6.11 23.75 1.33
CA LYS A 58 -5.99 23.96 -0.13
C LYS A 58 -5.30 25.26 -0.55
N PHE A 59 -5.39 26.33 0.25
CA PHE A 59 -4.77 27.62 -0.05
C PHE A 59 -3.37 27.79 0.55
N GLN A 60 -3.00 26.94 1.52
CA GLN A 60 -1.71 27.03 2.22
C GLN A 60 -0.57 26.42 1.39
N PHE A 61 -0.86 25.47 0.50
CA PHE A 61 0.14 24.67 -0.21
C PHE A 61 -0.06 24.66 -1.73
N SER A 62 -0.45 25.79 -2.32
CA SER A 62 -0.72 25.89 -3.77
C SER A 62 0.43 25.40 -4.66
N GLU A 63 1.66 25.38 -4.16
CA GLU A 63 2.85 24.93 -4.88
C GLU A 63 3.43 23.58 -4.43
N SER A 64 3.09 23.08 -3.22
CA SER A 64 3.64 21.82 -2.67
C SER A 64 2.58 20.75 -2.51
N ARG A 65 2.40 19.92 -3.55
CA ARG A 65 1.43 18.80 -3.52
C ARG A 65 1.70 17.80 -2.39
N LYS A 66 2.97 17.50 -2.09
CA LYS A 66 3.34 16.57 -1.01
C LYS A 66 3.05 17.15 0.39
N GLY A 67 3.39 18.42 0.61
CA GLY A 67 3.07 19.10 1.87
C GLY A 67 1.57 19.18 2.11
N LEU A 68 0.80 19.50 1.06
CA LEU A 68 -0.66 19.50 1.10
C LEU A 68 -1.21 18.14 1.53
N GLN A 69 -0.75 17.05 0.89
CA GLN A 69 -1.23 15.70 1.19
C GLN A 69 -1.00 15.34 2.66
N PHE A 70 0.21 15.52 3.17
CA PHE A 70 0.52 15.22 4.58
C PHE A 70 -0.35 16.01 5.55
N CYS A 71 -0.61 17.29 5.27
CA CYS A 71 -1.48 18.11 6.11
C CYS A 71 -2.95 17.67 6.07
N VAL A 72 -3.47 17.37 4.87
CA VAL A 72 -4.85 16.90 4.71
C VAL A 72 -5.05 15.56 5.42
N GLU A 73 -4.13 14.62 5.24
CA GLU A 73 -4.20 13.31 5.90
C GLU A 73 -4.01 13.46 7.41
N SER A 74 -3.03 14.23 7.89
CA SER A 74 -2.86 14.48 9.33
C SER A 74 -4.12 15.06 9.97
N CYS A 75 -4.77 16.03 9.32
CA CYS A 75 -6.06 16.55 9.76
C CYS A 75 -7.15 15.47 9.75
N TYR A 76 -7.22 14.67 8.68
CA TYR A 76 -8.26 13.66 8.49
C TYR A 76 -8.18 12.55 9.54
N TYR A 77 -7.02 11.94 9.73
CA TYR A 77 -6.81 10.89 10.74
C TYR A 77 -7.09 11.37 12.17
N ARG A 78 -6.67 12.61 12.51
CA ARG A 78 -7.01 13.26 13.79
C ARG A 78 -8.51 13.48 13.94
N SER A 79 -9.19 13.93 12.88
CA SER A 79 -10.63 14.16 12.90
C SER A 79 -11.45 12.88 13.10
N LEU A 80 -10.89 11.73 12.76
CA LEU A 80 -11.49 10.42 13.00
C LEU A 80 -11.16 9.86 14.39
N GLY A 81 -10.20 10.47 15.10
CA GLY A 81 -9.70 10.02 16.40
C GLY A 81 -8.81 8.78 16.31
N ILE A 82 -8.22 8.50 15.14
CA ILE A 82 -7.38 7.31 14.92
C ILE A 82 -5.94 7.58 15.35
N VAL A 83 -5.45 8.79 15.11
CA VAL A 83 -4.09 9.19 15.48
C VAL A 83 -4.13 10.56 16.12
N ASP A 84 -3.46 10.72 17.26
CA ASP A 84 -3.14 12.02 17.82
C ASP A 84 -1.62 12.12 18.02
N GLU A 85 -1.01 13.07 17.32
CA GLU A 85 0.45 13.17 17.16
C GLU A 85 1.11 11.85 16.72
N PHE A 86 1.65 11.07 17.67
CA PHE A 86 2.30 9.77 17.45
C PHE A 86 1.53 8.61 18.11
N ALA A 87 0.46 8.90 18.84
CA ALA A 87 -0.35 7.90 19.52
C ALA A 87 -1.47 7.41 18.61
N VAL A 88 -1.56 6.09 18.43
CA VAL A 88 -2.62 5.45 17.64
C VAL A 88 -3.70 4.89 18.55
N ASN A 89 -4.95 5.15 18.21
CA ASN A 89 -6.13 4.59 18.85
C ASN A 89 -6.67 3.41 18.01
N LEU A 90 -6.11 2.22 18.24
CA LEU A 90 -6.53 1.00 17.54
C LEU A 90 -7.99 0.63 17.83
N THR A 91 -8.49 0.89 19.04
CA THR A 91 -9.91 0.70 19.38
C THR A 91 -10.81 1.52 18.48
N ARG A 92 -10.46 2.78 18.23
CA ARG A 92 -11.24 3.64 17.34
C ARG A 92 -11.24 3.15 15.91
N LEU A 93 -10.09 2.68 15.42
CA LEU A 93 -9.99 2.12 14.07
C LEU A 93 -10.84 0.85 13.91
N HIS A 94 -10.81 -0.03 14.91
CA HIS A 94 -11.65 -1.21 14.98
C HIS A 94 -13.15 -0.84 14.99
N GLU A 95 -13.55 0.14 15.81
CA GLU A 95 -14.93 0.63 15.85
C GLU A 95 -15.44 1.16 14.50
N ILE A 96 -14.59 1.89 13.78
CA ILE A 96 -14.92 2.43 12.44
C ILE A 96 -15.22 1.29 11.47
N ASN A 97 -14.52 0.16 11.60
CA ASN A 97 -14.59 -0.97 10.69
C ASN A 97 -15.48 -2.13 11.19
N ARG A 98 -16.12 -2.00 12.35
CA ARG A 98 -16.87 -3.09 13.02
C ARG A 98 -18.03 -3.71 12.24
N ASN A 99 -18.58 -2.98 11.27
CA ASN A 99 -19.71 -3.44 10.45
C ASN A 99 -19.25 -4.15 9.17
N ARG A 100 -17.94 -4.26 8.93
CA ARG A 100 -17.38 -5.00 7.81
C ARG A 100 -17.54 -6.51 8.02
N LYS A 101 -17.28 -7.27 6.97
CA LYS A 101 -17.21 -8.73 7.11
C LYS A 101 -16.02 -9.09 8.00
N GLN A 102 -16.15 -10.16 8.77
CA GLN A 102 -15.12 -10.58 9.72
C GLN A 102 -13.71 -10.63 9.11
N TYR A 103 -13.56 -11.24 7.93
CA TYR A 103 -12.25 -11.35 7.27
C TYR A 103 -11.69 -10.02 6.75
N GLU A 104 -12.54 -9.02 6.47
CA GLU A 104 -12.10 -7.65 6.13
C GLU A 104 -11.61 -6.94 7.39
N GLN A 105 -12.38 -7.04 8.47
CA GLN A 105 -12.04 -6.45 9.75
C GLN A 105 -10.74 -7.03 10.30
N GLU A 106 -10.58 -8.35 10.30
CA GLU A 106 -9.35 -9.04 10.74
C GLU A 106 -8.14 -8.60 9.93
N THR A 107 -8.28 -8.41 8.61
CA THR A 107 -7.18 -7.92 7.75
C THR A 107 -6.78 -6.49 8.12
N ILE A 108 -7.76 -5.60 8.35
CA ILE A 108 -7.50 -4.21 8.74
C ILE A 108 -6.89 -4.12 10.14
N ASP A 109 -7.44 -4.86 11.11
CA ASP A 109 -6.95 -4.86 12.50
C ASP A 109 -5.53 -5.41 12.59
N GLN A 110 -5.23 -6.49 11.87
CA GLN A 110 -3.88 -7.04 11.80
C GLN A 110 -2.90 -6.05 11.16
N ALA A 111 -3.28 -5.41 10.05
CA ALA A 111 -2.46 -4.39 9.39
C ALA A 111 -2.16 -3.22 10.35
N ALA A 112 -3.18 -2.74 11.07
CA ALA A 112 -3.02 -1.66 12.03
C ALA A 112 -2.13 -2.05 13.22
N TYR A 113 -2.27 -3.27 13.73
CA TYR A 113 -1.41 -3.81 14.79
C TYR A 113 0.06 -3.87 14.33
N THR A 114 0.32 -4.49 13.18
CA THR A 114 1.67 -4.60 12.60
C THR A 114 2.28 -3.21 12.39
N CYS A 115 1.52 -2.25 11.85
CA CYS A 115 2.01 -0.90 11.64
C CYS A 115 2.29 -0.14 12.93
N ASN A 116 1.47 -0.34 13.97
CA ASN A 116 1.62 0.37 15.23
C ASN A 116 2.74 -0.18 16.10
N TYR A 117 2.99 -1.49 16.06
CA TYR A 117 3.93 -2.14 16.98
C TYR A 117 5.18 -2.69 16.29
N GLU A 118 5.02 -3.36 15.15
CA GLU A 118 6.13 -4.07 14.49
C GLU A 118 6.91 -3.15 13.54
N LYS A 119 6.21 -2.20 12.91
CA LYS A 119 6.80 -1.25 11.96
C LYS A 119 6.89 0.19 12.48
N TYR A 120 6.70 0.39 13.78
CA TYR A 120 6.76 1.70 14.40
C TYR A 120 8.08 2.43 14.08
N GLU A 121 9.22 1.77 14.32
CA GLU A 121 10.54 2.36 14.07
C GLU A 121 10.77 2.69 12.59
N GLU A 122 10.30 1.84 11.66
CA GLU A 122 10.36 2.12 10.22
C GLU A 122 9.58 3.40 9.85
N ILE A 123 8.42 3.61 10.48
CA ILE A 123 7.61 4.82 10.30
C ILE A 123 8.35 6.04 10.88
N ILE A 124 8.94 5.92 12.09
CA ILE A 124 9.74 6.99 12.71
C ILE A 124 10.95 7.36 11.86
N ASP A 125 11.67 6.39 11.31
CA ASP A 125 12.79 6.64 10.40
C ASP A 125 12.34 7.43 9.17
N ARG A 126 11.22 7.03 8.55
CA ARG A 126 10.63 7.75 7.40
C ARG A 126 10.25 9.19 7.74
N LEU A 127 9.78 9.46 8.96
CA LEU A 127 9.46 10.83 9.40
C LEU A 127 10.65 11.77 9.35
N MET A 128 11.85 11.27 9.68
CA MET A 128 13.06 12.09 9.68
C MET A 128 13.40 12.61 8.28
N TYR A 129 13.03 11.88 7.23
CA TYR A 129 13.21 12.26 5.82
C TYR A 129 12.06 13.13 5.29
N HIS A 130 10.88 13.06 5.90
CA HIS A 130 9.67 13.79 5.51
C HIS A 130 9.33 14.92 6.47
N ARG A 131 10.31 15.79 6.76
CA ARG A 131 10.06 17.02 7.53
C ARG A 131 9.16 17.94 6.72
N THR A 132 7.89 18.01 7.11
CA THR A 132 6.91 18.93 6.54
C THR A 132 6.34 19.85 7.60
N GLU A 133 5.62 20.89 7.19
CA GLU A 133 4.95 21.80 8.14
C GLU A 133 3.93 21.09 9.02
N CYS A 134 3.36 19.98 8.53
CA CYS A 134 2.47 19.12 9.30
C CYS A 134 3.20 17.87 9.79
N ASN A 135 2.70 17.31 10.89
CA ASN A 135 3.12 15.99 11.33
C ASN A 135 2.66 14.95 10.29
N SER A 136 3.62 14.34 9.59
CA SER A 136 3.41 13.33 8.55
C SER A 136 3.17 11.92 9.11
N TYR A 137 3.23 11.72 10.43
CA TYR A 137 3.04 10.40 11.06
C TYR A 137 1.71 9.76 10.70
N PRO A 138 0.55 10.46 10.76
CA PRO A 138 -0.72 9.82 10.44
C PRO A 138 -0.81 9.36 8.99
N SER A 139 -0.19 10.09 8.07
CA SER A 139 -0.09 9.71 6.65
C SER A 139 0.77 8.47 6.45
N LEU A 140 1.97 8.45 7.04
CA LEU A 140 2.88 7.31 6.94
C LEU A 140 2.32 6.05 7.60
N PHE A 141 1.57 6.22 8.70
CA PHE A 141 0.82 5.13 9.34
C PHE A 141 -0.30 4.60 8.42
N GLY A 142 -1.04 5.49 7.76
CA GLY A 142 -2.03 5.13 6.74
C GLY A 142 -1.45 4.36 5.56
N ASP A 143 -0.32 4.84 5.01
CA ASP A 143 0.45 4.16 3.96
C ASP A 143 0.87 2.75 4.41
N CYS A 144 1.35 2.63 5.66
CA CYS A 144 1.72 1.34 6.22
C CYS A 144 0.53 0.38 6.24
N ILE A 145 -0.63 0.82 6.74
CA ILE A 145 -1.84 -0.02 6.79
C ILE A 145 -2.23 -0.48 5.39
N MET A 146 -2.27 0.43 4.42
CA MET A 146 -2.59 0.08 3.03
C MET A 146 -1.63 -0.97 2.46
N ASN A 147 -0.34 -0.81 2.71
CA ASN A 147 0.67 -1.78 2.29
C ASN A 147 0.46 -3.14 2.97
N GLU A 148 0.23 -3.17 4.29
CA GLU A 148 0.00 -4.42 5.02
C GLU A 148 -1.28 -5.13 4.59
N ILE A 149 -2.36 -4.38 4.31
CA ILE A 149 -3.60 -4.92 3.74
C ILE A 149 -3.31 -5.60 2.40
N GLN A 150 -2.55 -4.96 1.50
CA GLN A 150 -2.24 -5.53 0.19
C GLN A 150 -1.31 -6.75 0.29
N MET A 151 -0.32 -6.71 1.18
CA MET A 151 0.69 -7.76 1.32
C MET A 151 0.17 -9.01 2.06
N ASN A 152 -0.80 -8.83 2.95
CA ASN A 152 -1.37 -9.92 3.77
C ASN A 152 -2.87 -10.11 3.52
N CYS A 153 -3.35 -9.67 2.36
CA CYS A 153 -4.76 -9.75 1.99
C CYS A 153 -5.28 -11.19 2.08
N HIS A 154 -6.43 -11.34 2.73
CA HIS A 154 -7.12 -12.63 2.89
C HIS A 154 -7.56 -13.20 1.53
N ASP A 155 -7.53 -14.53 1.35
CA ASP A 155 -7.85 -15.21 0.08
C ASP A 155 -9.23 -14.82 -0.49
N LYS A 156 -10.24 -14.71 0.38
CA LYS A 156 -11.61 -14.28 0.02
C LYS A 156 -11.70 -12.85 -0.56
N LEU A 157 -10.68 -12.03 -0.32
CA LEU A 157 -10.56 -10.66 -0.82
C LEU A 157 -9.59 -10.55 -2.00
N TRP A 158 -8.90 -11.65 -2.33
CA TRP A 158 -7.91 -11.65 -3.37
C TRP A 158 -8.57 -11.70 -4.75
N ARG A 159 -8.24 -10.73 -5.59
CA ARG A 159 -8.65 -10.75 -6.99
C ARG A 159 -7.80 -11.75 -7.77
N ASN A 160 -8.46 -12.67 -8.46
CA ASN A 160 -7.79 -13.59 -9.36
C ASN A 160 -7.37 -12.85 -10.64
N SER A 161 -6.07 -12.67 -10.82
CA SER A 161 -5.44 -12.23 -12.06
C SER A 161 -3.97 -12.61 -12.06
N THR A 162 -3.38 -12.74 -13.24
CA THR A 162 -1.94 -13.04 -13.37
C THR A 162 -1.05 -11.98 -12.70
N VAL A 163 -1.44 -10.70 -12.76
CA VAL A 163 -0.70 -9.61 -12.10
C VAL A 163 -0.79 -9.77 -10.59
N CYS A 164 -1.99 -10.00 -10.06
CA CYS A 164 -2.20 -10.20 -8.63
C CYS A 164 -1.44 -11.43 -8.14
N ASP A 165 -1.59 -12.59 -8.77
CA ASP A 165 -0.89 -13.80 -8.33
C ASP A 165 0.63 -13.63 -8.28
N ARG A 166 1.20 -12.90 -9.24
CA ARG A 166 2.64 -12.57 -9.25
C ARG A 166 3.02 -11.55 -8.18
N PHE A 167 2.18 -10.54 -7.95
CA PHE A 167 2.37 -9.56 -6.88
C PHE A 167 2.35 -10.24 -5.50
N ARG A 168 1.37 -11.11 -5.25
CA ARG A 168 1.25 -11.91 -4.01
C ARG A 168 2.46 -12.83 -3.80
N ALA A 169 2.95 -13.42 -4.89
CA ALA A 169 4.16 -14.25 -4.89
C ALA A 169 5.46 -13.45 -4.80
N ARG A 170 5.41 -12.11 -4.70
CA ARG A 170 6.57 -11.20 -4.62
C ARG A 170 7.54 -11.32 -5.80
N LYS A 171 7.02 -11.65 -6.99
CA LYS A 171 7.83 -11.79 -8.21
C LYS A 171 7.99 -10.44 -8.91
N PHE A 172 8.77 -9.53 -8.35
CA PHE A 172 8.89 -8.16 -8.88
C PHE A 172 9.98 -8.03 -9.95
N CYS A 173 9.70 -7.17 -10.92
CA CYS A 173 10.67 -6.49 -11.78
C CYS A 173 10.34 -4.98 -11.82
#